data_AF-A0A357AGY9-F1
#
_entry.id   AF-A0A357AGY9-F1
#
_cell.length_a   1.000
_cell.length_b   1.000
_cell.length_c   1.000
_cell.angle_alpha   90.00
_cell.angle_beta   90.00
_cell.angle_gamma   90.00
#
_symmetry.space_group_name_H-M   'P 1'
#
loop_
_entity.id
_entity.type
_entity.pdbx_description
1 polymer ?
#
loop_
_entity_poly.entity_id
_entity_poly.type
_entity_poly.pdbx_seq_one_letter_code
_entity_poly.pdbx_strand_id
1 'polypeptide(L)' 'VEMNDTFFSDQVRKIENLERKLRQEIESAIGISAKIKLVERKSIQRSEGKAKRVIDKRKLF' A
#
# COMPACT_ATOMS: atom_id res chain seq x y z
N VAL A 1 -1.41 0.60 1.52
CA VAL A 1 -2.30 1.66 0.96
C VAL A 1 -3.73 1.28 1.32
N GLU A 2 -4.53 2.22 1.83
CA GLU A 2 -5.93 1.93 2.23
C GLU A 2 -6.87 1.94 1.01
N MET A 3 -7.85 1.05 1.01
CA MET A 3 -8.92 0.97 0.01
C MET A 3 -10.19 1.69 0.49
N ASN A 4 -11.06 2.12 -0.43
CA ASN A 4 -12.38 2.66 -0.08
C ASN A 4 -13.43 1.55 0.02
N ASP A 5 -14.45 1.74 0.88
CA ASP A 5 -15.46 0.71 1.21
C ASP A 5 -16.36 0.29 0.04
N THR A 6 -16.40 1.08 -1.04
CA THR A 6 -17.18 0.79 -2.26
C THR A 6 -16.59 -0.32 -3.14
N PHE A 7 -15.48 -0.95 -2.73
CA PHE A 7 -14.76 -1.96 -3.52
C PHE A 7 -15.10 -3.42 -3.16
N PHE A 8 -16.05 -3.68 -2.26
CA PHE A 8 -16.27 -5.04 -1.74
C PHE A 8 -17.39 -5.83 -2.45
N SER A 9 -17.00 -6.63 -3.45
CA SER A 9 -17.55 -7.97 -3.80
C SER A 9 -17.07 -8.43 -5.19
N ASP A 10 -17.13 -7.55 -6.19
CA ASP A 10 -16.89 -7.88 -7.62
C ASP A 10 -15.50 -7.48 -8.14
N GLN A 11 -14.59 -7.10 -7.23
CA GLN A 11 -13.45 -6.24 -7.57
C GLN A 11 -12.08 -6.88 -7.41
N VAL A 12 -11.95 -8.18 -7.09
CA VAL A 12 -10.64 -8.84 -6.92
C VAL A 12 -9.70 -8.58 -8.11
N ARG A 13 -10.20 -8.71 -9.35
CA ARG A 13 -9.43 -8.36 -10.56
C ARG A 13 -9.05 -6.87 -10.63
N LYS A 14 -9.91 -5.97 -10.15
CA LYS A 14 -9.61 -4.53 -10.10
C LYS A 14 -8.56 -4.22 -9.02
N ILE A 15 -8.57 -4.94 -7.90
CA ILE A 15 -7.60 -4.84 -6.81
C ILE A 15 -6.22 -5.27 -7.32
N GLU A 16 -6.14 -6.43 -7.99
CA GLU A 16 -4.91 -6.91 -8.62
C GLU A 16 -4.39 -5.93 -9.68
N ASN A 17 -5.28 -5.39 -10.52
CA ASN A 17 -4.89 -4.38 -11.50
C ASN A 17 -4.35 -3.10 -10.86
N LEU A 18 -4.95 -2.64 -9.77
CA LEU A 18 -4.50 -1.47 -9.03
C LEU A 18 -3.13 -1.73 -8.38
N GLU A 19 -2.95 -2.90 -7.78
CA GLU A 19 -1.67 -3.31 -7.20
C GLU A 19 -0.56 -3.34 -8.25
N ARG A 20 -0.84 -3.95 -9.42
CA ARG A 20 0.10 -3.99 -10.54
C ARG A 20 0.43 -2.59 -11.07
N LYS A 21 -0.57 -1.72 -11.21
CA LYS A 21 -0.36 -0.34 -11.65
C LYS A 21 0.53 0.42 -10.67
N LEU A 22 0.22 0.36 -9.37
CA LEU A 22 1.02 1.01 -8.33
C LEU A 22 2.45 0.47 -8.30
N ARG A 23 2.63 -0.83 -8.52
CA ARG A 23 3.96 -1.44 -8.59
C ARG A 23 4.77 -0.86 -9.75
N GLN A 24 4.18 -0.78 -10.94
CA GLN A 24 4.83 -0.20 -12.12
C GLN A 24 5.16 1.28 -11.92
N GLU A 25 4.24 2.06 -11.33
CA GLU A 25 4.50 3.49 -11.08
C GLU A 25 5.62 3.70 -10.06
N ILE A 26 5.65 2.93 -8.96
CA ILE A 26 6.74 3.00 -7.99
C ILE A 26 8.06 2.58 -8.63
N GLU A 27 8.08 1.48 -9.38
CA GLU A 27 9.27 1.00 -10.08
C GLU A 27 9.77 2.04 -11.09
N SER A 28 8.88 2.69 -11.84
CA SER A 28 9.26 3.76 -12.78
C SER A 28 9.73 5.03 -12.07
N ALA A 29 9.20 5.35 -10.89
CA ALA A 29 9.53 6.58 -10.19
C ALA A 29 10.87 6.50 -9.42
N ILE A 30 11.17 5.36 -8.80
CA ILE A 30 12.36 5.20 -7.94
C ILE A 30 13.30 4.08 -8.37
N GLY A 31 12.96 3.30 -9.40
CA GLY A 31 13.80 2.20 -9.89
C GLY A 31 13.86 0.98 -8.96
N ILE A 32 12.98 0.93 -7.94
CA ILE A 32 12.99 -0.13 -6.92
C ILE A 32 11.70 -0.92 -7.00
N SER A 33 11.85 -2.25 -7.10
CA SER A 33 10.75 -3.19 -6.97
C SER A 33 10.29 -3.27 -5.51
N ALA A 34 9.05 -2.82 -5.25
CA ALA A 34 8.44 -2.86 -3.94
C ALA A 34 7.26 -3.85 -3.89
N LYS A 35 7.11 -4.55 -2.76
CA LYS A 35 5.90 -5.34 -2.47
C LYS A 35 4.81 -4.41 -1.94
N ILE A 36 3.69 -4.33 -2.65
CA ILE A 36 2.56 -3.49 -2.28
C ILE A 36 1.47 -4.39 -1.70
N LYS A 37 0.82 -3.93 -0.62
CA LYS A 37 -0.38 -4.59 -0.09
C LYS A 37 -1.47 -3.54 0.11
N LEU A 38 -2.61 -3.82 -0.47
CA LEU A 38 -3.83 -3.07 -0.25
C LEU A 38 -4.49 -3.58 1.05
N VAL A 39 -4.88 -2.66 1.90
CA VAL A 39 -5.52 -2.95 3.19
C VAL A 39 -6.85 -2.22 3.29
N GLU A 40 -7.74 -2.71 4.12
CA GLU A 40 -9.05 -2.11 4.31
C GLU A 40 -8.96 -0.68 4.84
N ARG A 41 -10.01 0.09 4.60
CA ARG A 41 -10.12 1.47 5.06
C ARG A 41 -10.02 1.54 6.57
N LYS A 42 -9.33 2.56 7.11
CA LYS A 42 -9.17 2.80 8.55
C LYS A 42 -8.39 1.71 9.31
N SER A 43 -7.77 0.78 8.60
CA SER A 43 -6.90 -0.24 9.23
C SER A 43 -5.53 0.31 9.59
N ILE A 44 -5.08 1.40 8.95
CA ILE A 44 -3.81 2.05 9.28
C ILE A 44 -4.07 3.05 10.42
N GLN A 45 -3.37 2.85 11.53
CA GLN A 45 -3.47 3.72 12.69
C GLN A 45 -3.15 5.17 12.30
N ARG A 46 -4.06 6.08 12.65
CA ARG A 46 -3.88 7.51 12.43
C ARG A 46 -3.11 8.10 13.61
N SER A 47 -2.07 8.86 13.30
CA SER A 47 -1.29 9.60 14.31
C SER A 47 -1.96 10.95 14.55
N GLU A 48 -2.11 11.39 15.80
CA GLU A 48 -2.63 12.72 16.14
C GLU A 48 -1.60 13.86 15.90
N GLY A 49 -0.32 13.52 15.67
CA GLY A 49 0.76 14.43 15.30
C GLY A 49 1.33 14.17 13.89
N LYS A 50 2.62 14.47 13.68
CA LYS A 50 3.32 14.14 12.41
C LYS A 50 3.22 12.62 12.14
N ALA A 51 2.71 12.26 10.96
CA ALA A 51 2.51 10.86 10.60
C ALA A 51 3.85 10.12 10.44
N LYS A 52 4.04 9.03 11.18
CA LYS A 52 5.19 8.11 11.03
C LYS A 52 4.77 6.92 10.17
N ARG A 53 5.21 6.88 8.91
CA ARG A 53 4.81 5.85 7.92
C ARG A 53 5.88 4.78 7.63
N VAL A 54 7.11 4.98 8.08
CA VAL A 54 8.25 4.09 7.83
C VAL A 54 8.58 3.32 9.10
N ILE A 55 8.57 1.99 9.01
CA ILE A 55 8.99 1.08 10.07
C ILE A 55 10.20 0.32 9.54
N ASP A 56 11.37 0.59 10.10
CA ASP A 56 12.57 -0.17 9.78
C ASP A 56 12.58 -1.49 10.58
N LYS A 57 12.62 -2.61 9.87
CA LYS A 57 12.68 -3.96 10.45
C LYS A 57 14.00 -4.67 10.15
N ARG A 58 15.00 -3.95 9.63
CA ARG A 58 16.30 -4.52 9.33
C ARG A 58 16.95 -4.99 10.64
N LYS A 59 17.26 -6.28 10.74
CA LYS A 59 18.19 -6.81 11.74
C LYS A 59 19.59 -6.63 11.18
N LEU A 60 20.12 -5.44 11.38
CA LEU A 60 21.56 -5.20 11.34
C LEU A 60 22.04 -5.61 12.73
N PHE A 61 23.13 -6.36 12.84
CA PHE A 61 23.61 -7.08 14.03
C PHE A 61 22.99 -8.46 14.24
#